data_AF-S9VCX4-F1
#
_entry.id   AF-S9VCX4-F1
#
_cell.length_a   1.000
_cell.length_b   1.000
_cell.length_c   1.000
_cell.angle_alpha   90.00
_cell.angle_beta   90.00
_cell.angle_gamma   90.00
#
_symmetry.space_group_name_H-M   'P 1'
#
loop_
_entity.id
_entity.type
_entity.pdbx_description
1 polymer ?
#
loop_
_entity_poly.entity_id
_entity_poly.type
_entity_poly.pdbx_seq_one_letter_code
_entity_poly.pdbx_strand_id
1 'polypeptide(L)'
;MNGTVDPKIVRAITSFCVSSHQHNEKVSRKVTMKIRSNLFIQEGVISREIDGECNTLALSEIKWKQGTERARQNSFFSFFEKHADEDVPKVMDILDVLDSVYQNPFLDLEQE
;
A
#
# COMPACT_ATOMS: atom_id res chain seq x y z
N MET A 1 -17.95 -14.00 10.97
CA MET A 1 -16.87 -13.01 10.97
C MET A 1 -16.56 -12.66 9.52
N ASN A 2 -17.03 -11.52 9.02
CA ASN A 2 -16.69 -11.07 7.67
C ASN A 2 -15.21 -10.68 7.69
N GLY A 3 -14.37 -11.53 7.09
CA GLY A 3 -12.95 -11.27 6.91
C GLY A 3 -12.72 -9.86 6.37
N THR A 4 -11.62 -9.27 6.82
CA THR A 4 -11.14 -7.92 6.52
C THR A 4 -11.31 -7.57 5.02
N VAL A 5 -11.43 -6.28 4.70
CA VAL A 5 -11.58 -5.85 3.29
C VAL A 5 -10.33 -6.17 2.46
N ASP A 6 -9.19 -6.32 3.11
CA ASP A 6 -7.87 -6.39 2.49
C ASP A 6 -7.71 -7.58 1.53
N PRO A 7 -8.03 -8.84 1.88
CA PRO A 7 -7.93 -9.96 0.93
C PRO A 7 -8.76 -9.76 -0.34
N LYS A 8 -9.89 -9.04 -0.25
CA LYS A 8 -10.74 -8.75 -1.41
C LYS A 8 -10.13 -7.67 -2.30
N ILE A 9 -9.41 -6.71 -1.71
CA ILE A 9 -8.69 -5.68 -2.44
C ILE A 9 -7.40 -6.24 -3.04
N VAL A 10 -6.65 -7.09 -2.31
CA VAL A 10 -5.45 -7.78 -2.81
C VAL A 10 -5.75 -8.57 -4.09
N ARG A 11 -6.85 -9.31 -4.14
CA ARG A 11 -7.29 -10.04 -5.35
C ARG A 11 -7.63 -9.15 -6.55
N ALA A 12 -7.86 -7.86 -6.32
CA ALA A 12 -8.14 -6.90 -7.38
C ALA A 12 -6.85 -6.23 -7.92
N ILE A 13 -5.70 -6.43 -7.27
CA ILE A 13 -4.41 -5.91 -7.73
C ILE A 13 -4.02 -6.63 -9.03
N THR A 14 -3.62 -5.84 -10.02
CA THR A 14 -3.19 -6.32 -11.35
C THR A 14 -1.73 -6.02 -11.65
N SER A 15 -1.13 -5.11 -10.89
CA SER A 15 0.28 -4.76 -10.96
C SER A 15 0.70 -4.26 -9.59
N PHE A 16 1.86 -4.72 -9.14
CA PHE A 16 2.52 -4.26 -7.93
C PHE A 16 3.99 -3.98 -8.27
N CYS A 17 4.48 -2.82 -7.85
CA CYS A 17 5.84 -2.39 -8.11
C CYS A 17 6.37 -1.63 -6.89
N VAL A 18 7.60 -1.94 -6.50
CA VAL A 18 8.38 -1.11 -5.59
C VAL A 18 9.63 -0.64 -6.30
N SER A 19 9.88 0.66 -6.24
CA SER A 19 10.99 1.31 -6.93
C SER A 19 11.75 2.23 -5.98
N SER A 20 13.05 2.37 -6.23
CA SER A 20 13.91 3.27 -5.46
C SER A 20 14.27 4.46 -6.33
N HIS A 21 14.15 5.67 -5.79
CA HIS A 21 14.61 6.89 -6.44
C HIS A 21 15.70 7.55 -5.58
N GLN A 22 16.64 8.23 -6.23
CA GLN A 22 17.68 9.00 -5.55
C GLN A 22 17.50 10.47 -5.86
N HIS A 23 17.29 11.27 -4.82
CA HIS A 23 17.11 12.72 -4.90
C HIS A 23 18.04 13.40 -3.89
N ASN A 24 19.00 14.21 -4.36
CA ASN A 24 19.88 15.01 -3.52
C ASN A 24 20.51 14.22 -2.36
N GLU A 25 21.18 13.11 -2.69
CA GLU A 25 21.82 12.18 -1.74
C GLU A 25 20.87 11.39 -0.82
N LYS A 26 19.56 11.69 -0.84
CA LYS A 26 18.54 10.90 -0.16
C LYS A 26 17.97 9.84 -1.09
N VAL A 27 17.71 8.67 -0.53
CA VAL A 27 17.03 7.56 -1.21
C VAL A 27 15.57 7.57 -0.79
N SER A 28 14.66 7.53 -1.75
CA SER A 28 13.23 7.32 -1.53
C SER A 28 12.78 5.96 -2.05
N ARG A 29 11.70 5.46 -1.48
CA ARG A 29 11.00 4.24 -1.90
C ARG A 29 9.62 4.61 -2.38
N LYS A 30 9.27 4.14 -3.57
CA LYS A 30 7.95 4.33 -4.17
C LYS A 30 7.26 3.00 -4.37
N VAL A 31 6.16 2.84 -3.65
CA VAL A 31 5.23 1.72 -3.78
C VAL A 31 4.13 2.14 -4.75
N THR A 32 3.85 1.32 -5.77
CA THR A 32 2.77 1.55 -6.73
C THR A 32 1.94 0.29 -6.93
N MET A 33 0.61 0.42 -6.88
CA MET A 33 -0.33 -0.65 -7.15
C MET A 33 -1.36 -0.21 -8.19
N LYS A 34 -1.62 -1.06 -9.19
CA LYS A 34 -2.75 -0.89 -10.11
C LYS A 34 -3.87 -1.83 -9.69
N ILE A 35 -5.04 -1.29 -9.41
CA ILE A 35 -6.15 -2.05 -8.85
C ILE A 35 -7.40 -1.91 -9.72
N ARG A 36 -8.07 -3.03 -9.96
CA ARG A 36 -9.39 -3.05 -10.61
C ARG A 36 -10.47 -2.62 -9.62
N SER A 37 -11.55 -2.05 -10.15
CA SER A 37 -12.74 -1.72 -9.36
C SER A 37 -13.27 -2.97 -8.66
N ASN A 38 -13.63 -2.86 -7.39
CA ASN A 38 -14.26 -3.93 -6.63
C ASN A 38 -15.37 -3.39 -5.71
N LEU A 39 -15.83 -4.17 -4.73
CA LEU A 39 -16.90 -3.73 -3.82
C LEU A 39 -16.51 -2.52 -2.95
N PHE A 40 -15.22 -2.29 -2.68
CA PHE A 40 -14.72 -1.31 -1.71
C PHE A 40 -14.05 -0.10 -2.35
N ILE A 41 -13.38 -0.28 -3.48
CA ILE A 41 -12.53 0.75 -4.09
C ILE A 41 -12.88 0.98 -5.57
N GLN A 42 -12.68 2.21 -6.01
CA GLN A 42 -12.66 2.57 -7.42
C GLN A 42 -11.39 2.02 -8.08
N GLU A 43 -11.43 1.80 -9.40
CA GLU A 43 -10.22 1.41 -10.14
C GLU A 43 -9.21 2.56 -10.21
N GLY A 44 -7.94 2.22 -10.35
CA GLY A 44 -6.89 3.22 -10.56
C GLY A 44 -5.50 2.74 -10.23
N VAL A 45 -4.59 3.71 -10.22
CA VAL A 45 -3.21 3.56 -9.77
C VAL A 45 -3.06 4.31 -8.46
N ILE A 46 -2.77 3.58 -7.40
CA ILE A 46 -2.43 4.13 -6.10
C ILE A 46 -0.93 4.03 -5.91
N SER A 47 -0.33 5.03 -5.27
CA SER A 47 1.10 5.03 -5.04
C SER A 47 1.45 5.91 -3.87
N ARG A 48 2.51 5.53 -3.15
CA ARG A 48 3.11 6.37 -2.12
C ARG A 48 4.62 6.33 -2.29
N GLU A 49 5.25 7.49 -2.25
CA GLU A 49 6.70 7.66 -2.24
C GLU A 49 7.13 8.27 -0.91
N ILE A 50 8.10 7.64 -0.26
CA ILE A 50 8.55 7.95 1.09
C ILE A 50 10.07 8.07 1.10
N ASP A 51 10.63 9.05 1.82
CA ASP A 51 12.08 9.17 2.04
C ASP A 51 12.58 8.33 3.23
N GLY A 52 13.90 8.33 3.45
CA GLY A 52 14.52 7.63 4.57
C GLY A 52 14.15 8.16 5.97
N GLU A 53 13.45 9.29 6.06
CA GLU A 53 12.93 9.88 7.30
C GLU A 53 11.42 9.60 7.48
N CYS A 54 10.85 8.74 6.64
CA CYS A 54 9.43 8.39 6.61
C CYS A 54 8.49 9.53 6.19
N ASN A 55 9.00 10.58 5.53
CA ASN A 55 8.18 11.64 4.99
C ASN A 55 7.61 11.23 3.63
N THR A 56 6.30 11.41 3.44
CA THR A 56 5.66 11.23 2.12
C THR A 56 6.10 12.34 1.16
N LEU A 57 6.81 11.99 0.09
CA LEU A 57 7.24 12.89 -0.98
C LEU A 57 6.19 13.04 -2.08
N ALA A 58 5.46 11.96 -2.38
CA ALA A 58 4.39 11.95 -3.37
C ALA A 58 3.32 10.90 -3.04
N LEU A 59 2.06 11.21 -3.32
CA LEU A 59 0.92 10.34 -2.99
C LEU A 59 -0.15 10.39 -4.09
N SER A 60 -0.52 9.21 -4.60
CA SER A 60 -1.74 8.96 -5.37
C SER A 60 -2.67 8.15 -4.49
N GLU A 61 -3.66 8.82 -3.92
CA GLU A 61 -4.51 8.27 -2.86
C GLU A 61 -5.44 7.15 -3.36
N ILE A 62 -5.74 6.23 -2.45
CA ILE A 62 -6.79 5.25 -2.66
C ILE A 62 -8.18 5.89 -2.67
N LYS A 63 -8.99 5.54 -3.68
CA LYS A 63 -10.35 6.05 -3.84
C LYS A 63 -11.36 5.00 -3.40
N TRP A 64 -11.84 5.14 -2.17
CA TRP A 64 -12.88 4.28 -1.63
C TRP A 64 -14.27 4.60 -2.20
N LYS A 65 -15.12 3.59 -2.31
CA LYS A 65 -16.54 3.75 -2.61
C LYS A 65 -17.30 4.17 -1.35
N GLN A 66 -18.36 4.97 -1.53
CA GLN A 66 -19.22 5.38 -0.42
C GLN A 66 -19.87 4.18 0.26
N GLY A 67 -20.05 4.24 1.58
CA GLY A 67 -20.68 3.17 2.38
C GLY A 67 -19.71 2.08 2.82
N THR A 68 -18.40 2.26 2.58
CA THR A 68 -17.35 1.29 2.94
C THR A 68 -16.57 1.70 4.20
N GLU A 69 -16.95 2.81 4.84
CA GLU A 69 -16.20 3.50 5.89
C GLU A 69 -15.95 2.58 7.09
N ARG A 70 -16.98 1.84 7.54
CA ARG A 70 -16.87 0.91 8.67
C ARG A 70 -15.93 -0.26 8.38
N ALA A 71 -15.87 -0.69 7.12
CA ALA A 71 -15.11 -1.87 6.73
C ALA A 71 -13.61 -1.58 6.54
N ARG A 72 -13.24 -0.31 6.28
CA ARG A 72 -11.86 0.10 5.98
C ARG A 72 -11.06 0.65 7.18
N GLN A 73 -11.65 0.83 8.36
CA GLN A 73 -10.99 1.52 9.49
C GLN A 73 -9.61 0.94 9.88
N ASN A 74 -9.43 -0.37 9.73
CA ASN A 74 -8.17 -1.06 10.04
C ASN A 74 -7.55 -1.72 8.79
N SER A 75 -7.87 -1.17 7.61
CA SER A 75 -7.39 -1.67 6.33
C SER A 75 -5.90 -1.41 6.18
N PHE A 76 -5.14 -2.41 5.72
CA PHE A 76 -3.77 -2.23 5.23
C PHE A 76 -3.67 -1.09 4.21
N PHE A 77 -4.68 -0.95 3.36
CA PHE A 77 -4.70 0.06 2.31
C PHE A 77 -4.85 1.49 2.81
N SER A 78 -5.05 1.71 4.13
CA SER A 78 -4.93 3.05 4.72
C SER A 78 -3.53 3.64 4.54
N PHE A 79 -2.51 2.80 4.30
CA PHE A 79 -1.18 3.23 3.88
C PHE A 79 -1.19 4.20 2.69
N PHE A 80 -2.18 4.11 1.80
CA PHE A 80 -2.31 5.01 0.64
C PHE A 80 -3.21 6.23 0.90
N GLU A 81 -3.48 6.57 2.16
CA GLU A 81 -4.26 7.75 2.55
C GLU A 81 -3.38 8.82 3.16
N LYS A 82 -3.74 10.10 3.03
CA LYS A 82 -2.92 11.23 3.54
C LYS A 82 -2.56 11.15 5.03
N HIS A 83 -3.45 10.59 5.86
CA HIS A 83 -3.28 10.57 7.31
C HIS A 83 -2.43 9.39 7.81
N ALA A 84 -1.95 8.50 6.94
CA ALA A 84 -1.10 7.40 7.40
C ALA A 84 0.24 7.88 8.01
N ASP A 85 0.66 9.11 7.73
CA ASP A 85 1.89 9.69 8.28
C ASP A 85 1.77 10.00 9.79
N GLU A 86 0.56 9.92 10.35
CA GLU A 86 0.32 10.04 11.79
C GLU A 86 0.86 8.83 12.60
N ASP A 87 1.09 7.70 11.94
CA ASP A 87 1.58 6.45 12.53
C ASP A 87 2.84 5.95 11.81
N VAL A 88 3.96 6.66 12.05
CA VAL A 88 5.27 6.35 11.43
C VAL A 88 5.71 4.90 11.62
N PRO A 89 5.62 4.28 12.82
CA PRO A 89 5.98 2.88 12.99
C PRO A 89 5.20 1.95 12.05
N LYS A 90 3.88 2.15 11.93
CA LYS A 90 3.04 1.36 11.03
C LYS A 90 3.41 1.57 9.56
N VAL A 91 3.76 2.79 9.16
CA VAL A 91 4.21 3.09 7.79
C VAL A 91 5.50 2.34 7.46
N MET A 92 6.47 2.32 8.38
CA MET A 92 7.71 1.58 8.22
C MET A 92 7.48 0.07 8.10
N ASP A 93 6.70 -0.50 9.02
CA ASP A 93 6.39 -1.94 9.02
C ASP A 93 5.73 -2.37 7.69
N ILE A 94 4.79 -1.56 7.20
CA ILE A 94 4.13 -1.83 5.91
C ILE A 94 5.12 -1.73 4.74
N LEU A 95 6.00 -0.73 4.74
CA LEU A 95 6.99 -0.55 3.68
C LEU A 95 7.96 -1.73 3.63
N ASP A 96 8.45 -2.20 4.78
CA ASP A 96 9.37 -3.34 4.88
C ASP A 96 8.72 -4.64 4.38
N VAL A 97 7.45 -4.87 4.75
CA VAL A 97 6.69 -6.03 4.26
C VAL A 97 6.51 -5.95 2.74
N LEU A 98 6.19 -4.78 2.20
CA LEU A 98 6.03 -4.60 0.75
C LEU A 98 7.34 -4.77 -0.01
N ASP A 99 8.46 -4.29 0.53
CA ASP A 99 9.80 -4.52 -0.01
C ASP A 99 10.12 -6.02 -0.03
N SER A 100 9.82 -6.74 1.05
CA SER A 100 10.03 -8.19 1.14
C SER A 100 9.22 -8.95 0.08
N VAL A 101 7.91 -8.67 -0.03
CA VAL A 101 7.02 -9.28 -1.02
C VAL A 101 7.49 -8.98 -2.45
N TYR A 102 7.98 -7.77 -2.71
CA TYR A 102 8.47 -7.39 -4.04
C TYR A 102 9.79 -8.08 -4.40
N GLN A 103 10.73 -8.17 -3.45
CA GLN A 103 12.03 -8.81 -3.67
C GLN A 103 11.91 -10.31 -3.82
N ASN A 104 10.99 -10.93 -3.08
CA ASN A 104 10.85 -12.38 -3.03
C ASN A 104 9.37 -12.83 -3.09
N PRO A 105 8.71 -12.68 -4.24
CA PRO A 105 7.28 -12.97 -4.38
C PRO A 105 6.91 -14.45 -4.16
N PHE A 106 7.90 -15.35 -4.11
CA PHE A 106 7.70 -16.81 -3.93
C PHE A 106 8.14 -17.33 -2.55
N LEU A 107 8.81 -16.54 -1.70
CA LEU A 107 9.35 -17.02 -0.42
C LEU A 107 8.25 -17.34 0.61
N ASP A 108 7.09 -16.68 0.52
CA ASP A 108 5.93 -16.95 1.39
C ASP A 108 5.11 -18.19 0.95
N LEU A 109 5.46 -18.84 -0.16
CA LEU A 109 4.79 -20.06 -0.62
C LEU A 109 5.41 -21.36 -0.07
N GLU A 110 6.61 -21.28 0.54
CA GLU A 110 7.38 -22.46 0.97
C GLU A 110 7.29 -22.76 2.48
N GLN A 111 6.37 -22.12 3.22
CA GLN A 111 6.16 -22.36 4.66
C GLN A 111 4.85 -23.11 5.01
N GLU A 112 4.29 -23.92 4.10
CA GLU A 112 3.23 -24.91 4.42
C GLU A 112 3.78 -26.32 4.64
#